data_AF-A0A959NY83-F1
#
_entry.id   AF-A0A959NY83-F1
#
_cell.length_a   1.000
_cell.length_b   1.000
_cell.length_c   1.000
_cell.angle_alpha   90.00
_cell.angle_beta   90.00
_cell.angle_gamma   90.00
#
_symmetry.space_group_name_H-M   'P 1'
#
loop_
_entity.id
_entity.type
_entity.pdbx_description
1 polymer ?
#
loop_
_entity_poly.entity_id
_entity_poly.type
_entity_poly.pdbx_seq_one_letter_code
_entity_poly.pdbx_strand_id
1 'polypeptide(L)' 'MSVIFVLIGFSSFVAIMFLAAYIWSVKTGQYDDNYTPSIRILFDNEVKKETSKKNS' A
#
# COMPACT_ATOMS: atom_id res chain seq x y z
N MET A 1 -42.88 2.39 4.44
CA MET A 1 -42.41 1.78 3.17
C MET A 1 -41.49 2.70 2.36
N SER A 2 -41.72 4.02 2.30
CA SER A 2 -40.82 4.96 1.58
C SER A 2 -39.39 5.00 2.13
N VAL A 3 -39.21 4.95 3.45
CA VAL A 3 -37.90 5.01 4.12
C VAL A 3 -36.95 3.87 3.72
N ILE A 4 -37.51 2.69 3.39
CA ILE A 4 -36.72 1.52 2.98
C ILE A 4 -36.00 1.79 1.66
N PHE A 5 -36.65 2.47 0.71
CA PHE A 5 -36.02 2.82 -0.57
C PHE A 5 -34.88 3.82 -0.38
N VAL A 6 -35.02 4.78 0.54
CA VAL A 6 -33.96 5.73 0.90
C VAL A 6 -32.77 5.01 1.54
N LEU A 7 -33.04 4.09 2.48
CA LEU A 7 -31.99 3.29 3.12
C LEU A 7 -31.22 2.42 2.13
N ILE A 8 -31.93 1.77 1.20
CA ILE A 8 -31.32 0.92 0.17
C ILE A 8 -30.43 1.75 -0.76
N GLY A 9 -30.91 2.92 -1.20
CA GLY A 9 -30.12 3.83 -2.04
C GLY A 9 -28.86 4.31 -1.33
N PHE A 10 -28.99 4.75 -0.07
CA PHE A 10 -27.86 5.24 0.70
C PHE A 10 -26.84 4.14 1.03
N SER A 11 -27.29 2.95 1.45
CA SER A 11 -26.38 1.83 1.74
C SER A 11 -25.66 1.34 0.49
N SER A 12 -26.36 1.27 -0.65
CA SER A 12 -25.75 0.91 -1.94
C SER A 12 -24.71 1.94 -2.38
N PHE A 13 -25.00 3.23 -2.21
CA PHE A 13 -24.06 4.31 -2.52
C PHE A 13 -22.78 4.19 -1.68
N VAL A 14 -22.91 4.02 -0.36
CA VAL A 14 -21.77 3.84 0.55
C VAL A 14 -20.95 2.60 0.17
N ALA A 15 -21.61 1.48 -0.14
CA ALA A 15 -20.93 0.24 -0.54
C ALA A 15 -20.10 0.43 -1.83
N ILE A 16 -20.66 1.09 -2.84
CA ILE A 16 -19.95 1.38 -4.10
C ILE A 16 -18.78 2.34 -3.84
N MET A 17 -18.97 3.37 -3.01
CA MET A 17 -17.91 4.31 -2.64
C MET A 17 -16.72 3.60 -1.98
N PHE A 18 -17.00 2.71 -1.01
CA PHE A 18 -15.98 1.92 -0.34
C PHE A 18 -15.25 0.99 -1.30
N LEU A 19 -15.98 0.32 -2.20
CA LEU A 19 -15.39 -0.56 -3.20
C LEU A 19 -14.46 0.21 -4.15
N ALA A 20 -14.88 1.38 -4.62
CA ALA A 20 -14.07 2.22 -5.49
C ALA A 20 -12.79 2.71 -4.78
N ALA A 21 -12.92 3.15 -3.52
CA ALA A 21 -11.78 3.55 -2.69
C ALA A 21 -10.80 2.39 -2.46
N TYR A 22 -11.32 1.18 -2.17
CA TYR A 22 -10.52 -0.02 -2.02
C TYR A 22 -9.72 -0.35 -3.29
N ILE A 23 -10.38 -0.38 -4.45
CA ILE A 23 -9.70 -0.65 -5.73
C ILE A 23 -8.64 0.41 -6.01
N TRP A 24 -8.93 1.68 -5.74
CA TRP A 24 -7.97 2.76 -5.92
C TRP A 24 -6.75 2.61 -4.99
N SER A 25 -6.95 2.29 -3.71
CA SER A 25 -5.86 2.04 -2.75
C SER A 25 -4.96 0.88 -3.19
N VAL A 26 -5.55 -0.25 -3.62
CA VAL A 26 -4.79 -1.41 -4.11
C VAL A 26 -3.99 -1.06 -5.37
N LYS A 27 -4.57 -0.28 -6.29
CA LYS A 27 -3.89 0.14 -7.54
C LYS A 27 -2.83 1.23 -7.32
N THR A 28 -2.91 2.00 -6.24
CA THR A 28 -1.94 3.06 -5.91
C THR A 28 -0.62 2.51 -5.39
N GLY A 29 -0.41 1.19 -5.43
CA GLY A 29 0.88 0.59 -5.11
C GLY A 29 1.20 0.69 -3.62
N GLN A 30 0.18 0.72 -2.74
CA GLN A 30 0.40 0.66 -1.29
C GLN A 30 1.16 -0.62 -0.86
N TYR A 31 1.19 -1.62 -1.75
CA TYR A 31 1.96 -2.86 -1.61
C TYR A 31 3.34 -2.83 -2.29
N ASP A 32 3.78 -1.72 -2.89
CA ASP A 32 5.11 -1.66 -3.55
C ASP A 32 6.27 -1.58 -2.55
N ASP A 33 6.00 -1.25 -1.28
CA ASP A 33 7.00 -1.29 -0.21
C ASP A 33 7.17 -2.72 0.35
N ASN A 34 7.47 -3.67 -0.54
CA ASN A 34 7.77 -5.07 -0.19
C ASN A 34 9.20 -5.24 0.35
N TYR A 35 10.06 -4.24 0.15
CA TYR A 35 11.44 -4.23 0.65
C TYR A 35 11.52 -3.35 1.90
N THR A 36 11.21 -3.97 3.04
CA THR A 36 11.21 -3.30 4.33
C THR A 36 12.57 -2.62 4.59
N PRO A 37 12.60 -1.35 5.06
CA PRO A 37 13.84 -0.64 5.38
C PRO A 37 14.76 -1.41 6.35
N SER A 38 14.19 -2.28 7.19
CA SER A 38 14.91 -3.18 8.08
C SER A 38 15.87 -4.14 7.36
N ILE A 39 15.54 -4.60 6.15
CA ILE A 39 16.38 -5.52 5.36
C ILE A 39 17.49 -4.74 4.66
N ARG A 40 17.19 -3.55 4.16
CA ARG A 40 18.19 -2.66 3.53
C ARG A 40 19.33 -2.33 4.50
N ILE A 41 19.01 -2.00 5.75
CA ILE A 41 20.02 -1.64 6.77
C ILE A 41 20.94 -2.81 7.14
N LEU A 42 20.45 -4.06 7.07
CA LEU A 42 21.26 -5.26 7.35
C LEU A 42 22.35 -5.47 6.28
N PHE A 43 22.04 -5.22 5.02
CA PHE A 43 22.96 -5.48 3.89
C PHE A 43 23.73 -4.23 3.40
N ASP A 44 23.27 -3.02 3.70
CA ASP A 44 23.97 -1.76 3.36
C ASP A 44 25.37 -1.68 3.99
N ASN A 45 25.57 -2.32 5.15
CA ASN A 45 26.87 -2.34 5.83
C ASN A 45 27.91 -3.24 5.15
N GLU A 46 27.49 -4.24 4.37
CA GLU A 46 28.41 -5.14 3.65
C GLU A 46 28.89 -4.53 2.33
N VAL A 47 27.98 -3.92 1.57
CA VAL A 47 28.30 -3.26 0.29
C VAL A 47 29.31 -2.11 0.47
N LYS A 48 29.21 -1.38 1.59
CA LYS A 48 30.12 -0.28 1.93
C LYS A 48 31.53 -0.75 2.31
N LYS A 49 31.67 -1.96 2.87
CA LYS A 49 32.97 -2.56 3.20
C LYS A 49 33.69 -3.09 1.96
N GLU A 50 32.96 -3.68 1.02
CA GLU A 50 33.50 -4.20 -0.25
C GLU A 50 34.07 -3.09 -1.14
N THR A 51 33.34 -1.98 -1.27
CA THR A 51 33.76 -0.81 -2.07
C THR A 51 34.97 -0.07 -1.47
N SER A 52 35.11 -0.07 -0.14
CA SER A 52 36.29 0.49 0.52
C SER A 52 37.55 -0.37 0.37
N LYS A 53 37.42 -1.71 0.26
CA LYS A 53 38.56 -2.62 0.08
C LYS A 53 39.09 -2.66 -1.34
N LYS A 54 38.24 -2.43 -2.35
CA LYS A 54 38.63 -2.47 -3.76
C LYS A 54 39.43 -1.25 -4.23
N ASN A 55 39.37 -0.16 -3.46
CA ASN A 55 40.03 1.12 -3.76
C ASN A 55 41.30 1.35 -2.90
N SER A 56 41.78 0.34 -2.18
CA SER A 56 43.01 0.38 -1.39
C SER A 56 44.06 -0.59 -1.94
#